data_AF-A0AA92DYE4-F1
#
_entry.id   AF-A0AA92DYE4-F1
#
_cell.length_a   1.000
_cell.length_b   1.000
_cell.length_c   1.000
_cell.angle_alpha   90.00
_cell.angle_beta   90.00
_cell.angle_gamma   90.00
#
_symmetry.space_group_name_H-M   'P 1'
#
loop_
_entity.id
_entity.type
_entity.pdbx_description
1 polymer ?
#
loop_
_entity_poly.entity_id
_entity_poly.type
_entity_poly.pdbx_seq_one_letter_code
_entity_poly.pdbx_strand_id
1 'polypeptide(L)'
;MRDHPFRPAHAISPNPISPNAAPCEADHASSAAREPDVQLAAMVPQSVKRAVRRRAEEEGTTVRSVLLRALKHAGIAEVEESEIADRRIAAGAERSGVWKANRTPTRAR
;
A
#
# COMPACT_ATOMS: atom_id res chain seq x y z
N MET A 1 -40.90 -16.80 -33.30
CA MET A 1 -39.69 -15.95 -33.32
C MET A 1 -39.87 -14.95 -32.19
N ARG A 2 -38.91 -14.86 -31.27
CA ARG A 2 -38.98 -14.05 -30.05
C ARG A 2 -38.42 -12.66 -30.36
N ASP A 3 -39.30 -11.68 -30.52
CA ASP A 3 -38.90 -10.27 -30.59
C ASP A 3 -38.93 -9.66 -29.19
N HIS A 4 -37.75 -9.32 -28.70
CA HIS A 4 -37.49 -8.58 -27.47
C HIS A 4 -36.74 -7.28 -27.82
N PRO A 5 -36.81 -6.24 -26.97
CA PRO A 5 -37.50 -5.00 -27.34
C PRO A 5 -36.56 -3.83 -27.64
N PHE A 6 -37.05 -2.87 -28.44
CA PHE A 6 -36.56 -1.50 -28.41
C PHE A 6 -36.99 -0.84 -27.08
N ARG A 7 -36.01 -0.39 -26.29
CA ARG A 7 -36.23 0.58 -25.20
C ARG A 7 -35.40 1.84 -25.50
N PRO A 8 -36.03 3.02 -25.63
CA PRO A 8 -35.31 4.28 -25.79
C PRO A 8 -34.64 4.69 -24.48
N ALA A 9 -33.44 5.24 -24.60
CA ALA A 9 -32.73 5.96 -23.55
C ALA A 9 -33.54 7.18 -23.11
N HIS A 10 -33.69 7.41 -21.80
CA HIS A 10 -33.72 8.72 -21.11
C HIS A 10 -34.20 8.52 -19.67
N ALA A 11 -33.30 8.68 -18.70
CA ALA A 11 -33.63 9.07 -17.33
C ALA A 11 -32.37 9.69 -16.68
N ILE A 12 -32.13 10.96 -16.99
CA ILE A 12 -31.21 11.80 -16.22
C ILE A 12 -31.95 12.12 -14.92
N SER A 13 -31.40 11.70 -13.78
CA SER A 13 -31.90 12.07 -12.46
C SER A 13 -31.09 13.27 -11.95
N PRO A 14 -31.68 14.44 -11.68
CA PRO A 14 -30.97 15.56 -11.07
C PRO A 14 -31.12 15.45 -9.54
N ASN A 15 -30.06 15.02 -8.85
CA ASN A 15 -30.01 15.17 -7.40
C ASN A 15 -29.44 16.56 -7.03
N PRO A 16 -30.09 17.27 -6.09
CA PRO A 16 -29.80 18.66 -5.78
C PRO A 16 -28.51 18.84 -4.98
N ILE A 17 -27.80 19.91 -5.29
CA ILE A 17 -26.67 20.45 -4.55
C ILE A 17 -27.16 20.88 -3.15
N SER A 18 -26.64 20.26 -2.09
CA SER A 18 -26.70 20.82 -0.74
C SER A 18 -25.41 21.59 -0.45
N PRO A 19 -25.45 22.92 -0.22
CA PRO A 19 -24.29 23.69 0.19
C PRO A 19 -24.43 24.07 1.67
N ASN A 20 -24.25 23.14 2.60
CA ASN A 20 -23.86 23.48 3.98
C ASN A 20 -23.51 22.24 4.80
N ALA A 21 -22.22 21.92 4.89
CA ALA A 21 -21.65 21.23 6.03
C ALA A 21 -20.29 21.87 6.27
N ALA A 22 -20.13 22.41 7.48
CA ALA A 22 -19.01 23.21 7.94
C ALA A 22 -17.63 22.59 7.65
N PRO A 23 -16.57 23.40 7.48
CA PRO A 23 -15.21 22.89 7.49
C PRO A 23 -14.86 22.49 8.91
N CYS A 24 -15.14 21.24 9.28
CA CYS A 24 -14.46 20.62 10.40
C CYS A 24 -13.02 20.38 9.94
N GLU A 25 -12.13 21.19 10.47
CA GLU A 25 -10.68 21.03 10.44
C GLU A 25 -10.32 19.63 10.96
N ALA A 26 -10.36 18.65 10.06
CA ALA A 26 -9.53 17.49 10.18
C ALA A 26 -8.20 17.93 9.57
N ASP A 27 -7.22 18.20 10.44
CA ASP A 27 -5.80 18.17 10.14
C ASP A 27 -5.50 16.93 9.27
N HIS A 28 -5.73 17.05 7.98
CA HIS A 28 -5.16 16.17 6.98
C HIS A 28 -3.71 16.63 6.91
N ALA A 29 -2.94 16.20 7.92
CA ALA A 29 -1.51 16.04 7.78
C ALA A 29 -1.33 15.42 6.40
N SER A 30 -0.84 16.24 5.48
CA SER A 30 -0.69 15.91 4.07
C SER A 30 0.13 14.63 4.03
N SER A 31 -0.56 13.50 3.90
CA SER A 31 0.04 12.25 3.44
C SER A 31 0.42 12.57 2.02
N ALA A 32 1.59 13.21 1.84
CA ALA A 32 2.22 13.44 0.56
C ALA A 32 1.96 12.18 -0.26
N ALA A 33 1.17 12.31 -1.32
CA ALA A 33 0.57 11.19 -2.01
C ALA A 33 1.69 10.23 -2.39
N ARG A 34 1.80 9.10 -1.68
CA ARG A 34 2.87 8.12 -1.93
C ARG A 34 2.74 7.70 -3.38
N GLU A 35 3.86 7.71 -4.09
CA GLU A 35 3.88 7.27 -5.48
C GLU A 35 3.34 5.82 -5.55
N PRO A 36 2.47 5.52 -6.51
CA PRO A 36 1.91 4.18 -6.63
C PRO A 36 3.02 3.18 -6.98
N ASP A 37 3.00 2.02 -6.31
CA ASP A 37 3.93 0.93 -6.62
C ASP A 37 3.72 0.45 -8.08
N VAL A 38 4.78 0.47 -8.89
CA VAL A 38 4.80 -0.04 -10.28
C VAL A 38 5.68 -1.28 -10.40
N GLN A 39 5.37 -2.17 -11.34
CA GLN A 39 6.16 -3.39 -11.55
C GLN A 39 7.42 -3.12 -12.36
N LEU A 40 8.56 -3.56 -11.83
CA LEU A 40 9.82 -3.62 -12.56
C LEU A 40 10.02 -5.06 -13.08
N ALA A 41 10.21 -5.21 -14.40
CA ALA A 41 10.43 -6.51 -15.04
C ALA A 41 11.69 -6.51 -15.92
N ALA A 42 12.49 -7.56 -15.80
CA ALA A 42 13.66 -7.79 -16.64
C ALA A 42 13.89 -9.29 -16.83
N MET A 43 14.45 -9.66 -17.98
CA MET A 43 14.96 -11.00 -18.19
C MET A 43 16.30 -11.17 -17.47
N VAL A 44 16.43 -12.24 -16.69
CA VAL A 44 17.64 -12.55 -15.94
C VAL A 44 17.97 -14.04 -16.07
N PRO A 45 19.25 -14.44 -15.94
CA PRO A 45 19.60 -15.84 -15.81
C PRO A 45 18.90 -16.50 -14.62
N GLN A 46 18.58 -17.80 -14.76
CA GLN A 46 17.87 -18.53 -13.70
C GLN A 46 18.69 -18.63 -12.41
N SER A 47 20.02 -18.67 -12.51
CA SER A 47 20.94 -18.63 -11.36
C SER A 47 20.76 -17.35 -10.54
N VAL A 48 20.61 -16.20 -11.20
CA VAL A 48 20.37 -14.90 -10.54
C VAL A 48 19.04 -14.90 -9.80
N LYS A 49 17.96 -15.34 -10.46
CA LYS A 49 16.64 -15.47 -9.81
C LYS A 49 16.69 -16.35 -8.57
N ARG A 50 17.41 -17.47 -8.62
CA ARG A 50 17.60 -18.38 -7.47
C ARG A 50 18.40 -17.70 -6.35
N ALA A 51 19.51 -17.04 -6.67
CA ALA A 51 20.35 -16.37 -5.69
C ALA A 51 19.60 -15.25 -4.95
N VAL A 52 18.84 -14.41 -5.66
CA VAL A 52 18.05 -13.33 -5.06
C VAL A 52 16.97 -13.89 -4.12
N ARG A 53 16.29 -14.97 -4.53
CA ARG A 53 15.28 -15.63 -3.67
C ARG A 53 15.89 -16.21 -2.40
N ARG A 54 16.96 -16.98 -2.55
CA ARG A 54 17.67 -17.59 -1.41
C ARG A 54 18.12 -16.51 -0.43
N ARG A 55 18.63 -15.39 -0.92
CA ARG A 55 19.04 -14.26 -0.08
C ARG A 55 17.88 -13.65 0.71
N ALA A 56 16.73 -13.45 0.06
CA ALA A 56 15.54 -12.94 0.73
C ALA A 56 15.06 -13.90 1.84
N GLU A 57 15.14 -15.21 1.61
CA GLU A 57 14.81 -16.24 2.59
C GLU A 57 15.80 -16.25 3.76
N GLU A 58 17.11 -16.22 3.49
CA GLU A 58 18.19 -16.15 4.50
C GLU A 58 18.06 -14.91 5.40
N GLU A 59 17.70 -13.76 4.84
CA GLU A 59 17.50 -12.51 5.60
C GLU A 59 16.11 -12.40 6.26
N GLY A 60 15.18 -13.32 5.96
CA GLY A 60 13.79 -13.23 6.43
C GLY A 60 13.02 -12.02 5.86
N THR A 61 13.40 -11.55 4.67
CA THR A 61 12.80 -10.38 4.01
C THR A 61 12.10 -10.75 2.69
N THR A 62 11.86 -9.79 1.81
CA THR A 62 11.26 -10.02 0.48
C THR A 62 12.27 -9.79 -0.64
N VAL A 63 11.97 -10.31 -1.82
CA VAL A 63 12.72 -9.98 -3.03
C VAL A 63 12.67 -8.46 -3.31
N ARG A 64 11.54 -7.78 -3.03
CA ARG A 64 11.40 -6.32 -3.17
C ARG A 64 12.40 -5.58 -2.31
N SER A 65 12.51 -5.90 -1.02
CA SER A 65 13.46 -5.25 -0.10
C SER A 65 14.91 -5.47 -0.52
N VAL A 66 15.26 -6.68 -0.98
CA VAL A 66 16.60 -6.98 -1.50
C VAL A 66 16.90 -6.13 -2.74
N LEU A 67 15.96 -6.03 -3.68
CA LEU A 67 16.13 -5.24 -4.90
C LEU A 67 16.23 -3.73 -4.62
N LEU A 68 15.34 -3.17 -3.81
CA LEU A 68 15.36 -1.75 -3.47
C LEU A 68 16.64 -1.36 -2.73
N ARG A 69 17.12 -2.21 -1.83
CA ARG A 69 18.41 -2.00 -1.15
C ARG A 69 19.58 -2.03 -2.13
N ALA A 70 19.58 -2.99 -3.07
CA ALA A 70 20.62 -3.07 -4.10
C ALA A 70 20.61 -1.85 -5.03
N LEU A 71 19.44 -1.37 -5.45
CA LEU A 71 19.28 -0.18 -6.29
C LEU A 71 19.78 1.09 -5.57
N LYS A 72 19.46 1.23 -4.28
CA LYS A 72 19.97 2.29 -3.41
C LYS A 72 21.50 2.25 -3.30
N HIS A 73 22.08 1.08 -3.01
CA HIS A 73 23.54 0.94 -2.90
C HIS A 73 24.27 1.16 -4.23
N ALA A 74 23.65 0.83 -5.36
CA ALA A 74 24.20 1.10 -6.68
C ALA A 74 24.08 2.59 -7.09
N GLY A 75 23.41 3.43 -6.29
CA GLY A 75 23.16 4.84 -6.62
C GLY A 75 22.19 5.03 -7.78
N ILE A 76 21.36 4.03 -8.11
CA ILE A 76 20.43 4.07 -9.25
C ILE A 76 19.12 4.76 -8.86
N ALA A 77 18.69 4.62 -7.60
CA ALA A 77 17.47 5.22 -7.09
C ALA A 77 17.64 5.67 -5.64
N GLU A 78 17.09 6.83 -5.31
CA GLU A 78 16.95 7.29 -3.93
C GLU A 78 15.75 6.57 -3.31
N VAL A 79 16.01 5.71 -2.31
CA VAL A 79 14.97 4.93 -1.64
C VAL A 79 15.09 5.10 -0.14
N GLU A 80 14.03 5.64 0.47
CA GLU A 80 13.91 5.78 1.91
C GLU A 80 13.91 4.42 2.62
N GLU A 81 14.42 4.37 3.85
CA GLU A 81 14.49 3.10 4.59
C GLU A 81 13.10 2.55 4.94
N SER A 82 12.13 3.45 5.10
CA SER A 82 10.71 3.11 5.27
C SER A 82 10.12 2.38 4.06
N GLU A 83 10.63 2.65 2.85
CA GLU A 83 10.23 1.96 1.62
C GLU A 83 10.88 0.58 1.46
N ILE A 84 12.09 0.41 2.02
CA ILE A 84 12.82 -0.87 2.02
C ILE A 84 12.21 -1.85 3.03
N ALA A 85 11.61 -1.34 4.11
CA ALA A 85 11.01 -2.16 5.17
C ALA A 85 9.97 -3.17 4.64
N ASP A 86 10.01 -4.40 5.15
CA ASP A 86 9.05 -5.45 4.77
C ASP A 86 7.65 -5.10 5.29
N ARG A 87 6.80 -4.60 4.39
CA ARG A 87 5.42 -4.24 4.70
C ARG A 87 4.56 -5.43 5.17
N ARG A 88 4.98 -6.68 4.97
CA ARG A 88 4.27 -7.85 5.53
C ARG A 88 4.36 -7.90 7.05
N ILE A 89 5.51 -7.52 7.61
CA ILE A 89 5.73 -7.49 9.06
C ILE A 89 4.89 -6.37 9.67
N ALA A 90 4.89 -5.19 9.03
CA ALA A 90 4.04 -4.06 9.46
C ALA A 90 2.54 -4.42 9.42
N ALA A 91 2.06 -4.99 8.31
CA ALA A 91 0.65 -5.38 8.19
C ALA A 91 0.25 -6.56 9.10
N GLY A 92 1.20 -7.44 9.45
CA GLY A 92 0.98 -8.50 10.44
C GLY A 92 0.90 -7.97 11.88
N ALA A 93 1.66 -6.93 12.20
CA ALA A 93 1.60 -6.24 13.50
C ALA A 93 0.30 -5.44 13.67
N GLU A 94 -0.20 -4.80 12.61
CA GLU A 94 -1.48 -4.07 12.63
C GLU A 94 -2.68 -5.01 12.81
N ARG A 95 -2.66 -6.20 12.19
CA ARG A 95 -3.73 -7.20 12.33
C ARG A 95 -3.71 -7.99 13.65
N SER A 96 -2.57 -8.08 14.32
CA SER A 96 -2.44 -8.92 15.53
C SER A 96 -2.79 -8.19 16.84
N GLY A 97 -3.13 -6.90 16.81
CA GLY A 97 -3.59 -6.17 18.01
C GLY A 97 -2.55 -6.03 19.13
N VAL A 98 -1.32 -6.52 18.92
CA VAL A 98 -0.25 -6.54 19.92
C VAL A 98 0.23 -5.13 20.30
N TRP A 99 -0.03 -4.12 19.46
CA TRP A 99 0.33 -2.73 19.75
C TRP A 99 -0.48 -2.10 20.90
N LYS A 100 -1.60 -2.70 21.33
CA LYS A 100 -2.46 -2.15 22.40
C LYS A 100 -2.04 -2.53 23.84
N ALA A 101 -0.97 -3.29 24.05
CA ALA A 101 -0.64 -3.79 25.39
C ALA A 101 0.09 -2.80 26.33
N ASN A 102 0.53 -1.62 25.87
CA ASN A 102 1.33 -0.71 26.70
C ASN A 102 0.62 0.55 27.22
N ARG A 103 -0.72 0.61 27.21
CA ARG A 103 -1.44 1.61 28.02
C ARG A 103 -1.87 0.98 29.35
N THR A 104 -0.97 1.06 30.33
CA THR A 104 -1.26 0.74 31.74
C THR A 104 -2.54 1.43 32.23
N PRO A 105 -3.44 0.74 32.95
CA PRO A 105 -4.60 1.35 33.56
C PRO A 105 -4.19 1.99 34.90
N THR A 106 -4.14 3.31 34.97
CA THR A 106 -4.10 4.00 36.27
C THR A 106 -5.51 3.93 36.86
N ARG A 107 -5.69 2.95 37.75
CA ARG A 107 -6.86 2.76 38.62
C ARG A 107 -6.96 3.94 39.58
N ALA A 108 -7.97 4.79 39.43
CA ALA A 108 -8.39 5.73 40.48
C ALA A 108 -9.56 5.11 41.26
N ARG A 109 -9.47 5.22 42.59
CA ARG A 109 -10.35 4.67 43.62
C ARG A 109 -11.74 5.29 43.63
#